data_AF-A0A673ZFM2-F1
#
_entry.id   AF-A0A673ZFM2-F1
#
_cell.length_a   1.000
_cell.length_b   1.000
_cell.length_c   1.000
_cell.angle_alpha   90.00
_cell.angle_beta   90.00
_cell.angle_gamma   90.00
#
_symmetry.space_group_name_H-M   'P 1'
#
loop_
_entity.id
_entity.type
_entity.pdbx_description
1 polymer ?
#
loop_
_entity_poly.entity_id
_entity_poly.type
_entity_poly.pdbx_seq_one_letter_code
_entity_poly.pdbx_strand_id
1 'polypeptide(L)'
;MGPQILKRFYSCTIESILTSCITFAYCPYSKFRVGAALLAHDGTVFTGCNVENACYNLGLCAERTTIAKAVSEGYRRFKAIAIASDLEDQFISPCGGCRQFMQEVSKLFIQLGSVNDL
;
A
#
# COMPACT_ATOMS: atom_id res chain seq x y z
N MET A 1 22.79 -14.43 -6.33
CA MET A 1 21.70 -13.78 -7.08
C MET A 1 21.01 -12.80 -6.15
N GLY A 2 21.31 -11.51 -6.31
CA GLY A 2 21.31 -10.55 -5.21
C GLY A 2 20.06 -9.66 -5.07
N PRO A 3 20.00 -8.89 -3.97
CA PRO A 3 18.91 -7.95 -3.63
C PRO A 3 18.70 -6.79 -4.64
N GLN A 4 19.59 -6.61 -5.62
CA GLN A 4 19.47 -5.53 -6.61
C GLN A 4 18.49 -5.84 -7.76
N ILE A 5 18.29 -7.11 -8.13
CA ILE A 5 17.34 -7.51 -9.18
C ILE A 5 15.89 -7.39 -8.67
N LEU A 6 15.67 -7.67 -7.39
CA LEU A 6 14.43 -7.42 -6.65
C LEU A 6 14.10 -5.92 -6.50
N LYS A 7 15.00 -4.97 -6.78
CA LYS A 7 14.64 -3.54 -6.80
C LYS A 7 14.12 -3.09 -8.15
N ARG A 8 14.62 -3.67 -9.24
CA ARG A 8 14.34 -3.22 -10.62
C ARG A 8 13.03 -3.79 -11.18
N PHE A 9 12.64 -5.01 -10.79
CA PHE A 9 11.44 -5.67 -11.33
C PHE A 9 10.13 -5.19 -10.69
N TYR A 10 10.16 -4.62 -9.48
CA TYR A 10 8.95 -4.16 -8.81
C TYR A 10 8.59 -2.72 -9.11
N SER A 11 9.55 -1.87 -9.50
CA SER A 11 9.32 -0.43 -9.64
C SER A 11 8.22 -0.13 -10.69
N CYS A 12 8.38 -0.55 -11.95
CA CYS A 12 7.44 -0.20 -13.03
C CYS A 12 6.00 -0.74 -12.85
N THR A 13 5.83 -1.98 -12.36
CA THR A 13 4.49 -2.56 -12.17
C THR A 13 3.79 -1.97 -10.96
N ILE A 14 4.51 -1.74 -9.87
CA ILE A 14 3.93 -1.15 -8.66
C ILE A 14 3.63 0.34 -8.87
N GLU A 15 4.46 1.08 -9.60
CA GLU A 15 4.28 2.49 -9.95
C GLU A 15 2.94 2.74 -10.65
N SER A 16 2.70 2.10 -11.80
CA SER A 16 1.47 2.32 -12.58
C SER A 16 0.20 1.92 -11.80
N ILE A 17 0.31 0.86 -11.00
CA ILE A 17 -0.79 0.32 -10.21
C ILE A 17 -1.11 1.24 -9.01
N LEU A 18 -0.09 1.84 -8.37
CA LEU A 18 -0.30 2.78 -7.28
C LEU A 18 -1.01 4.05 -7.74
N THR A 19 -0.56 4.64 -8.85
CA THR A 19 -1.18 5.86 -9.40
C THR A 19 -2.65 5.62 -9.74
N SER A 20 -2.98 4.43 -10.26
CA SER A 20 -4.38 4.07 -10.54
C SER A 20 -5.20 3.96 -9.26
N CYS A 21 -4.72 3.23 -8.24
CA CYS A 21 -5.54 2.95 -7.06
C CYS A 21 -5.80 4.16 -6.15
N ILE A 22 -4.88 5.14 -6.12
CA ILE A 22 -5.03 6.40 -5.39
C ILE A 22 -6.31 7.15 -5.80
N THR A 23 -6.71 7.05 -7.08
CA THR A 23 -7.90 7.74 -7.60
C THR A 23 -9.21 7.24 -6.98
N PHE A 24 -9.21 6.03 -6.41
CA PHE A 24 -10.39 5.45 -5.75
C PHE A 24 -10.48 5.79 -4.26
N ALA A 25 -9.51 6.53 -3.70
CA ALA A 25 -9.52 6.89 -2.29
C ALA A 25 -10.80 7.64 -1.91
N TYR A 26 -11.50 7.14 -0.90
CA TYR A 26 -12.66 7.82 -0.33
C TYR A 26 -12.20 8.64 0.87
N CYS A 27 -11.79 9.87 0.64
CA CYS A 27 -11.26 10.74 1.69
C CYS A 27 -11.92 12.14 1.71
N PRO A 28 -13.24 12.24 1.89
CA PRO A 28 -13.92 13.52 1.84
C PRO A 28 -13.60 14.43 3.04
N TYR A 29 -13.00 13.93 4.12
CA TYR A 29 -12.72 14.69 5.34
C TYR A 29 -11.31 15.28 5.29
N SER A 30 -10.27 14.45 5.13
CA SER A 30 -8.89 14.94 5.08
C SER A 30 -8.46 15.47 3.72
N LYS A 31 -9.13 15.03 2.64
CA LYS A 31 -8.71 15.23 1.24
C LYS A 31 -7.32 14.65 0.94
N PHE A 32 -6.85 13.72 1.77
CA PHE A 32 -5.54 13.12 1.67
C PHE A 32 -5.62 11.72 1.04
N ARG A 33 -5.15 11.56 -0.20
CA ARG A 33 -5.28 10.29 -0.92
C ARG A 33 -4.02 9.45 -0.73
N VAL A 34 -4.23 8.19 -0.34
CA VAL A 34 -3.17 7.20 -0.15
C VAL A 34 -3.55 5.91 -0.85
N GLY A 35 -2.60 5.33 -1.57
CA GLY A 35 -2.72 4.04 -2.25
C GLY A 35 -1.67 3.06 -1.74
N ALA A 36 -1.99 1.77 -1.82
CA ALA A 36 -1.06 0.70 -1.48
C ALA A 36 -1.21 -0.50 -2.42
N ALA A 37 -0.07 -1.07 -2.82
CA ALA A 37 0.02 -2.30 -3.59
C ALA A 37 0.78 -3.38 -2.80
N LEU A 38 0.17 -4.55 -2.64
CA LEU A 38 0.69 -5.68 -1.88
C LEU A 38 0.99 -6.85 -2.81
N LEU A 39 2.20 -7.39 -2.68
CA LEU A 39 2.68 -8.51 -3.47
C LEU A 39 2.63 -9.81 -2.67
N ALA A 40 1.89 -10.78 -3.17
CA ALA A 40 1.87 -12.14 -2.65
C ALA A 40 3.05 -12.99 -3.14
N HIS A 41 3.31 -14.10 -2.44
CA HIS A 41 4.43 -14.99 -2.77
C HIS A 41 4.34 -15.65 -4.15
N ASP A 42 3.13 -15.89 -4.65
CA ASP A 42 2.86 -16.45 -5.97
C ASP A 42 2.98 -15.41 -7.11
N GLY A 43 3.20 -14.14 -6.77
CA GLY A 43 3.29 -13.04 -7.73
C GLY A 43 1.99 -12.25 -7.91
N THR A 44 0.90 -12.65 -7.26
CA THR A 44 -0.38 -11.91 -7.31
C THR A 44 -0.22 -10.53 -6.64
N VAL A 45 -0.79 -9.50 -7.25
CA VAL A 45 -0.76 -8.12 -6.73
C VAL A 45 -2.17 -7.69 -6.31
N PHE A 46 -2.27 -7.21 -5.07
CA PHE A 46 -3.48 -6.63 -4.51
C PHE A 46 -3.32 -5.13 -4.37
N THR A 47 -4.40 -4.40 -4.57
CA THR A 47 -4.41 -2.94 -4.47
C THR A 47 -5.53 -2.46 -3.58
N GLY A 48 -5.34 -1.27 -3.03
CA GLY A 48 -6.31 -0.61 -2.18
C GLY A 48 -5.89 0.82 -1.90
N CYS A 49 -6.82 1.57 -1.33
CA CYS A 49 -6.68 2.98 -0.98
C CYS A 49 -7.31 3.24 0.39
N ASN A 50 -7.06 4.43 0.94
CA ASN A 50 -7.69 4.82 2.18
C ASN A 50 -9.20 5.08 2.00
N VAL A 51 -9.97 4.69 3.01
CA VAL A 51 -11.41 4.87 3.08
C VAL A 51 -11.75 5.49 4.43
N GLU A 52 -12.19 6.74 4.39
CA GLU A 52 -12.55 7.51 5.56
C GLU A 52 -14.00 7.28 5.98
N ASN A 53 -14.29 7.66 7.22
CA ASN A 53 -15.61 7.60 7.79
C ASN A 53 -15.82 8.82 8.70
N ALA A 54 -17.06 9.28 8.85
CA ALA A 54 -17.40 10.38 9.78
C ALA A 54 -16.99 10.05 11.23
N CYS A 55 -17.08 8.77 11.60
CA CYS A 55 -16.50 8.24 12.82
C CYS A 55 -15.03 7.90 12.56
N TYR A 56 -14.11 8.83 12.87
CA TYR A 56 -12.73 8.79 12.38
C TYR A 56 -11.94 7.52 12.78
N ASN A 57 -12.29 6.90 13.90
CA ASN A 57 -11.72 5.63 14.34
C ASN A 57 -12.11 4.42 13.46
N LEU A 58 -13.17 4.53 12.65
CA LEU A 58 -13.59 3.51 11.70
C LEU A 58 -12.88 3.63 10.34
N GLY A 59 -12.12 4.70 10.12
CA GLY A 59 -11.35 4.90 8.90
C GLY A 59 -10.27 3.83 8.70
N LEU A 60 -10.10 3.41 7.45
CA LEU A 60 -9.09 2.45 7.03
C LEU A 60 -8.00 3.14 6.21
N CYS A 61 -6.75 2.89 6.58
CA CYS A 61 -5.60 3.31 5.79
C CYS A 61 -5.43 2.35 4.60
N ALA A 62 -4.77 2.80 3.54
CA ALA A 62 -4.58 2.02 2.32
C ALA A 62 -3.92 0.65 2.59
N GLU A 63 -2.93 0.59 3.49
CA GLU A 63 -2.23 -0.64 3.84
C GLU A 63 -3.19 -1.68 4.43
N ARG A 64 -4.05 -1.26 5.36
CA ARG A 64 -5.02 -2.14 6.00
C ARG A 64 -6.08 -2.60 5.01
N THR A 65 -6.57 -1.71 4.14
CA THR A 65 -7.51 -2.05 3.06
C THR A 65 -6.91 -3.13 2.14
N THR A 66 -5.69 -2.92 1.65
CA THR A 66 -5.03 -3.83 0.70
C THR A 66 -4.73 -5.20 1.33
N ILE A 67 -4.24 -5.23 2.57
CA ILE A 67 -3.97 -6.49 3.26
C ILE A 67 -5.27 -7.23 3.58
N ALA A 68 -6.30 -6.53 4.07
CA ALA A 68 -7.61 -7.14 4.34
C ALA A 68 -8.21 -7.78 3.08
N LYS A 69 -8.11 -7.10 1.93
CA LYS A 69 -8.53 -7.64 0.63
C LYS A 69 -7.81 -8.96 0.32
N ALA A 70 -6.48 -8.95 0.32
CA ALA A 70 -5.70 -10.15 0.02
C ALA A 70 -6.02 -11.30 0.98
N VAL A 71 -6.16 -11.00 2.28
CA VAL A 71 -6.54 -11.98 3.30
C VAL A 71 -7.95 -12.52 3.06
N SER A 72 -8.92 -11.69 2.68
CA SER A 72 -10.27 -12.17 2.35
C SER A 72 -10.30 -13.08 1.12
N GLU A 73 -9.35 -12.91 0.20
CA GLU A 73 -9.19 -13.73 -1.01
C GLU A 73 -8.33 -14.99 -0.78
N GLY A 74 -8.03 -15.32 0.49
CA GLY A 74 -7.33 -16.56 0.87
C GLY A 74 -5.80 -16.46 0.93
N TYR A 75 -5.23 -15.28 0.69
CA TYR A 75 -3.77 -15.08 0.72
C TYR A 75 -3.27 -14.83 2.14
N ARG A 76 -2.17 -15.49 2.52
CA ARG A 76 -1.54 -15.39 3.85
C ARG A 76 -0.02 -15.21 3.82
N ARG A 77 0.59 -15.17 2.63
CA ARG A 77 2.04 -15.07 2.47
C ARG A 77 2.38 -13.96 1.50
N PHE A 78 3.03 -12.93 2.01
CA PHE A 78 3.32 -11.71 1.29
C PHE A 78 4.82 -11.39 1.31
N LYS A 79 5.31 -10.83 0.20
CA LYS A 79 6.72 -10.50 -0.03
C LYS A 79 7.01 -9.02 0.26
N ALA A 80 6.18 -8.13 -0.27
CA ALA A 80 6.42 -6.69 -0.19
C ALA A 80 5.11 -5.91 -0.26
N ILE A 81 5.13 -4.69 0.27
CA ILE A 81 4.07 -3.69 0.11
C ILE A 81 4.70 -2.36 -0.31
N ALA A 82 4.05 -1.67 -1.23
CA ALA A 82 4.39 -0.33 -1.66
C ALA A 82 3.26 0.64 -1.34
N ILE A 83 3.61 1.85 -0.91
CA ILE A 83 2.68 2.85 -0.39
C ILE A 83 3.07 4.22 -0.94
N ALA A 84 2.09 4.98 -1.43
CA ALA A 84 2.28 6.36 -1.86
C ALA A 84 1.04 7.22 -1.62
N SER A 85 1.27 8.53 -1.59
CA SER A 85 0.24 9.56 -1.59
C SER A 85 0.38 10.44 -2.82
N ASP A 86 -0.64 11.25 -3.09
CA ASP A 86 -0.62 12.30 -4.11
C ASP A 86 0.12 13.57 -3.68
N LEU A 87 0.83 13.56 -2.55
CA LEU A 87 1.77 14.63 -2.21
C LEU A 87 3.00 14.58 -3.10
N GLU A 88 3.26 15.71 -3.75
CA GLU A 88 4.48 15.97 -4.50
C GLU A 88 5.69 16.05 -3.55
N ASP A 89 6.78 15.37 -3.92
CA ASP A 89 8.10 15.40 -3.28
C ASP A 89 8.11 15.07 -1.77
N GLN A 90 7.08 14.37 -1.28
CA GLN A 90 6.96 13.95 0.12
C GLN A 90 6.69 12.46 0.24
N PHE A 91 7.55 11.78 0.98
CA PHE A 91 7.33 10.40 1.39
C PHE A 91 6.40 10.35 2.59
N ILE A 92 5.37 9.53 2.48
CA ILE A 92 4.53 9.15 3.62
C ILE A 92 5.09 7.91 4.27
N SER A 93 4.94 7.82 5.59
CA SER A 93 5.30 6.61 6.34
C SER A 93 4.06 5.98 6.98
N PRO A 94 3.99 4.65 7.10
CA PRO A 94 2.84 3.98 7.68
C PRO A 94 2.55 4.46 9.10
N CYS A 95 1.28 4.61 9.47
CA CYS A 95 0.95 4.93 10.86
C CYS A 95 1.26 3.74 11.78
N GLY A 96 1.31 3.97 13.10
CA GLY A 96 1.62 2.91 14.08
C GLY A 96 0.69 1.69 13.97
N GLY A 97 -0.60 1.92 13.74
CA GLY A 97 -1.58 0.84 13.55
C GLY A 97 -1.29 -0.01 12.30
N CYS A 98 -0.91 0.61 11.18
CA CYS A 98 -0.53 -0.12 9.97
C CYS A 98 0.77 -0.92 10.18
N ARG A 99 1.76 -0.37 10.89
CA ARG A 99 2.99 -1.11 11.22
C ARG A 99 2.70 -2.35 12.04
N GLN A 100 1.86 -2.23 13.07
CA GLN A 100 1.44 -3.38 13.87
C GLN A 100 0.67 -4.41 13.04
N PHE A 101 -0.27 -3.95 12.19
CA PHE A 101 -1.05 -4.83 11.33
C PHE A 101 -0.16 -5.59 10.35
N MET A 102 0.78 -4.91 9.70
CA MET A 102 1.77 -5.51 8.81
C MET A 102 2.63 -6.54 9.54
N GLN A 103 3.09 -6.22 10.75
CA GLN A 103 3.95 -7.10 11.55
C GLN A 103 3.28 -8.43 11.90
N GLU A 104 1.94 -8.45 12.04
CA GLU A 104 1.16 -9.65 12.28
C GLU A 104 1.04 -10.53 11.02
N VAL A 105 0.79 -9.91 9.86
CA VAL A 105 0.51 -10.67 8.63
C VAL A 105 1.77 -11.18 7.91
N SER A 106 2.90 -10.48 8.00
CA SER A 106 4.17 -10.90 7.37
C SER A 106 5.32 -9.99 7.77
N LYS A 107 6.56 -10.49 7.74
CA LYS A 107 7.75 -9.62 7.67
C LYS A 107 7.87 -9.01 6.27
N LEU A 108 7.06 -7.99 6.00
CA LEU A 108 6.97 -7.32 4.70
C LEU A 108 8.20 -6.44 4.45
N PHE A 109 8.74 -6.50 3.24
CA PHE A 109 9.58 -5.43 2.72
C PHE A 109 8.67 -4.22 2.37
N ILE A 110 8.99 -3.04 2.91
CA ILE A 110 8.18 -1.83 2.71
C ILE A 110 8.91 -0.91 1.72
N GLN A 111 8.21 -0.53 0.65
CA GLN A 111 8.63 0.50 -0.28
C GLN A 111 7.73 1.73 -0.10
N LEU A 112 8.34 2.90 0.04
CA LEU A 112 7.65 4.19 0.14
C LEU A 112 7.94 4.97 -1.14
N GLY A 113 6.94 5.68 -1.66
CA GLY A 113 7.09 6.57 -2.83
C GLY A 113 6.22 7.81 -2.72
N SER A 114 6.62 8.89 -3.41
CA SER A 114 5.76 10.00 -3.82
C SER A 114 5.36 9.83 -5.29
N VAL A 115 4.27 10.47 -5.73
CA VAL A 115 3.87 10.52 -7.16
C VAL A 115 4.97 11.01 -8.11
N ASN A 116 5.96 11.77 -7.62
CA ASN A 116 7.07 12.30 -8.42
C ASN A 116 8.34 11.44 -8.39
N ASP A 117 8.41 10.44 -7.50
CA ASP A 117 9.46 9.41 -7.53
C ASP A 117 9.12 8.28 -8.53
N LEU A 118 8.00 8.44 -9.26
CA LEU A 118 7.43 7.52 -10.25
C LEU A 118 7.63 8.04 -11.67
#